data_AF-A0A936HY36-F1
#
_entry.id   AF-A0A936HY36-F1
#
_cell.length_a   1.000
_cell.length_b   1.000
_cell.length_c   1.000
_cell.angle_alpha   90.00
_cell.angle_beta   90.00
_cell.angle_gamma   90.00
#
_symmetry.space_group_name_H-M   'P 1'
#
loop_
_entity.id
_entity.type
_entity.pdbx_description
1 polymer ?
#
loop_
_entity_poly.entity_id
_entity_poly.type
_entity_poly.pdbx_seq_one_letter_code
_entity_poly.pdbx_strand_id
1 'polypeptide(L)'
;MTDRSIILLLERLRTIAARKSRFAYDVRGHSYVNSGMVAPYAPASANSDPTDLEGVLNHALEHDAVVSGYRDPADGKMRYTSCRLFTDVHNAVVFARAQRQTSVYNWNRLEEIAVVAVTSGDAQ
;
A
#
# COMPACT_ATOMS: atom_id res chain seq x y z
N MET A 1 -4.16 -3.77 21.15
CA MET A 1 -3.50 -2.45 21.02
C MET A 1 -4.44 -1.42 21.61
N THR A 2 -3.97 -0.52 22.45
CA THR A 2 -4.80 0.54 23.04
C THR A 2 -5.18 1.57 21.98
N ASP A 3 -6.43 2.04 21.98
CA ASP A 3 -6.97 3.12 21.13
C ASP A 3 -5.98 4.28 20.92
N ARG A 4 -5.28 4.67 21.99
CA ARG A 4 -4.34 5.79 21.97
C ARG A 4 -3.16 5.59 21.01
N SER A 5 -2.68 4.36 20.85
CA SER A 5 -1.58 4.04 19.93
C SER A 5 -2.02 4.18 18.46
N ILE A 6 -3.24 3.76 18.16
CA ILE A 6 -3.84 3.85 16.83
C ILE A 6 -4.03 5.33 16.46
N ILE A 7 -4.58 6.14 17.37
CA ILE A 7 -4.75 7.59 17.15
C ILE A 7 -3.43 8.27 16.81
N LEU A 8 -2.34 7.95 17.53
CA LEU A 8 -1.02 8.52 17.25
C LEU A 8 -0.46 8.12 15.87
N LEU A 9 -0.72 6.89 15.44
CA LEU A 9 -0.34 6.41 14.11
C LEU A 9 -1.14 7.11 13.02
N LEU A 10 -2.46 7.26 13.20
CA LEU A 10 -3.33 7.98 12.27
C LEU A 10 -2.89 9.43 12.08
N GLU A 11 -2.65 10.15 13.17
CA GLU A 11 -2.19 11.54 13.13
C GLU A 11 -0.82 11.67 12.44
N ARG A 12 0.08 10.70 12.68
CA ARG A 12 1.37 10.64 11.99
C ARG A 12 1.21 10.41 10.49
N LEU A 13 0.40 9.45 10.06
CA LEU A 13 0.15 9.16 8.65
C LEU A 13 -0.50 10.36 7.95
N ARG A 14 -1.46 11.03 8.59
CA ARG A 14 -2.05 12.29 8.11
C ARG A 14 -1.01 13.40 7.95
N THR A 15 -0.12 13.56 8.92
CA THR A 15 0.97 14.54 8.85
C THR A 15 1.91 14.27 7.68
N ILE A 16 2.21 12.99 7.39
CA ILE A 16 3.02 12.60 6.24
C ILE A 16 2.28 12.90 4.93
N ALA A 17 1.00 12.54 4.85
CA ALA A 17 0.13 12.77 3.70
C ALA A 17 -0.06 14.27 3.38
N ALA A 18 -0.05 15.13 4.38
CA ALA A 18 -0.11 16.58 4.20
C ALA A 18 1.17 17.14 3.55
N ARG A 19 2.31 16.47 3.72
CA ARG A 19 3.63 16.94 3.27
C ARG A 19 4.12 16.25 2.00
N LYS A 20 3.69 15.01 1.73
CA LYS A 20 4.17 14.19 0.61
C LYS A 20 3.03 13.75 -0.29
N SER A 21 3.26 13.77 -1.59
CA SER A 21 2.33 13.24 -2.59
C SER A 21 2.31 11.71 -2.64
N ARG A 22 3.42 11.05 -2.27
CA ARG A 22 3.50 9.59 -2.16
C ARG A 22 4.42 9.20 -1.01
N PHE A 23 4.03 8.19 -0.23
CA PHE A 23 4.83 7.64 0.86
C PHE A 23 4.47 6.19 1.15
N ALA A 24 5.40 5.46 1.76
CA ALA A 24 5.14 4.18 2.40
C ALA A 24 5.77 4.19 3.79
N TYR A 25 5.04 3.70 4.78
CA TYR A 25 5.40 3.78 6.19
C TYR A 25 5.12 2.45 6.87
N ASP A 26 6.14 1.89 7.51
CA ASP A 26 6.01 0.73 8.39
C ASP A 26 5.54 1.23 9.76
N VAL A 27 4.28 0.95 10.10
CA VAL A 27 3.68 1.39 11.35
C VAL A 27 4.18 0.60 12.56
N ARG A 28 4.70 -0.62 12.34
CA ARG A 28 5.24 -1.48 13.40
C ARG A 28 6.70 -1.14 13.69
N GLY A 29 7.48 -0.92 12.64
CA GLY A 29 8.87 -0.46 12.72
C GLY A 29 9.01 1.05 12.99
N HIS A 30 7.92 1.81 12.89
CA HIS A 30 7.90 3.27 12.98
C HIS A 30 8.86 3.97 12.00
N SER A 31 9.10 3.38 10.83
CA SER A 31 10.10 3.83 9.86
C SER A 31 9.48 4.07 8.48
N TYR A 32 10.13 4.95 7.70
CA TYR A 32 9.75 5.13 6.30
C TYR A 32 10.30 3.99 5.46
N VAL A 33 9.47 3.46 4.57
CA VAL A 33 9.92 2.53 3.54
C VAL A 33 10.53 3.35 2.42
N ASN A 34 11.84 3.24 2.26
CA ASN A 34 12.63 3.97 1.26
C ASN A 34 13.30 3.05 0.24
N SER A 35 13.16 1.73 0.41
CA SER A 35 13.78 0.69 -0.40
C SER A 35 12.89 -0.54 -0.40
N GLY A 36 13.09 -1.43 -1.38
CA GLY A 36 12.25 -2.60 -1.58
C GLY A 36 11.01 -2.34 -2.45
N MET A 37 10.10 -3.32 -2.42
CA MET A 37 8.96 -3.43 -3.32
C MET A 37 7.70 -3.44 -2.47
N VAL A 38 6.81 -2.49 -2.69
CA VAL A 38 5.58 -2.32 -1.92
C VAL A 38 4.42 -2.74 -2.79
N ALA A 39 3.80 -3.87 -2.43
CA ALA A 39 2.63 -4.40 -3.10
C ALA A 39 1.37 -4.10 -2.27
N PRO A 40 0.32 -3.51 -2.87
CA PRO A 40 -0.93 -3.29 -2.17
C PRO A 40 -1.68 -4.59 -1.89
N TYR A 41 -2.36 -4.64 -0.75
CA TYR A 41 -3.37 -5.65 -0.46
C TYR A 41 -4.66 -5.33 -1.23
N ALA A 42 -5.46 -6.37 -1.50
CA ALA A 42 -6.84 -6.15 -1.88
C ALA A 42 -7.57 -5.41 -0.74
N PRO A 43 -8.52 -4.52 -1.06
CA PRO A 43 -9.33 -3.88 -0.04
C PRO A 43 -10.07 -4.95 0.78
N ALA A 44 -10.20 -4.72 2.09
CA ALA A 44 -10.86 -5.66 3.01
C ALA A 44 -12.30 -5.99 2.58
N SER A 45 -12.97 -5.04 1.91
CA SER A 45 -14.27 -5.20 1.29
C SER A 45 -14.28 -4.55 -0.08
N ALA A 46 -15.12 -5.04 -1.00
CA ALA A 46 -15.32 -4.42 -2.31
C ALA A 46 -15.80 -2.95 -2.22
N ASN A 47 -16.36 -2.55 -1.07
CA ASN A 47 -16.83 -1.20 -0.78
C ASN A 47 -15.88 -0.41 0.15
N SER A 48 -14.68 -0.91 0.45
CA SER A 48 -13.74 -0.16 1.28
C SER A 48 -13.32 1.13 0.57
N ASP A 49 -13.55 2.26 1.23
CA ASP A 49 -13.14 3.56 0.72
C ASP A 49 -11.61 3.70 0.85
N PRO A 50 -10.86 3.87 -0.26
CA PRO A 50 -9.42 4.06 -0.20
C PRO A 50 -9.01 5.37 0.50
N THR A 51 -9.95 6.26 0.82
CA THR A 51 -9.68 7.46 1.63
C THR A 51 -9.83 7.21 3.14
N ASP A 52 -10.41 6.07 3.55
CA ASP A 52 -10.54 5.67 4.94
C ASP A 52 -9.21 5.13 5.50
N LEU A 53 -8.44 6.05 6.08
CA LEU A 53 -7.15 5.74 6.70
C LEU A 53 -7.28 4.79 7.90
N GLU A 54 -8.39 4.84 8.65
CA GLU A 54 -8.56 4.04 9.85
C GLU A 54 -8.79 2.56 9.49
N GLY A 55 -9.69 2.29 8.56
CA GLY A 55 -9.89 0.94 8.01
C GLY A 55 -8.60 0.39 7.37
N VAL A 56 -7.88 1.23 6.62
CA VAL A 56 -6.59 0.84 6.02
C VAL A 56 -5.53 0.52 7.07
N LEU A 57 -5.42 1.32 8.14
CA LEU A 57 -4.45 1.08 9.20
C LEU A 57 -4.77 -0.21 9.96
N ASN A 58 -6.03 -0.44 10.31
CA ASN A 58 -6.45 -1.68 10.97
C ASN A 58 -6.12 -2.90 10.10
N HIS A 59 -6.47 -2.86 8.80
CA HIS A 59 -6.13 -3.93 7.87
C HIS A 59 -4.61 -4.13 7.75
N ALA A 60 -3.83 -3.05 7.70
CA ALA A 60 -2.37 -3.17 7.70
C ALA A 60 -1.87 -3.85 8.98
N LEU A 61 -2.37 -3.48 10.16
CA LEU A 61 -1.97 -4.04 11.45
C LEU A 61 -2.31 -5.53 11.60
N GLU A 62 -3.35 -6.02 10.92
CA GLU A 62 -3.69 -7.45 10.85
C GLU A 62 -2.75 -8.24 9.92
N HIS A 63 -2.00 -7.55 9.08
CA HIS A 63 -1.07 -8.12 8.09
C HIS A 63 0.39 -7.71 8.36
N ASP A 64 1.05 -7.06 7.39
CA ASP A 64 2.48 -6.70 7.48
C ASP A 64 2.74 -5.31 8.06
N ALA A 65 1.70 -4.61 8.49
CA ALA A 65 1.79 -3.31 9.16
C ALA A 65 2.47 -2.22 8.32
N VAL A 66 2.34 -2.28 6.99
CA VAL A 66 2.80 -1.23 6.08
C VAL A 66 1.60 -0.50 5.48
N VAL A 67 1.64 0.83 5.54
CA VAL A 67 0.65 1.71 4.92
C VAL A 67 1.31 2.54 3.83
N SER A 68 0.75 2.50 2.64
CA SER A 68 1.11 3.39 1.54
C SER A 68 0.05 4.46 1.38
N GLY A 69 0.49 5.67 1.01
CA GLY A 69 -0.38 6.77 0.62
C GLY A 69 0.07 7.34 -0.70
N TYR A 70 -0.86 7.55 -1.63
CA TYR A 70 -0.63 8.33 -2.83
C TYR A 70 -1.74 9.35 -3.03
N ARG A 71 -1.35 10.56 -3.41
CA ARG A 71 -2.29 11.60 -3.84
C ARG A 71 -2.64 11.33 -5.28
N ASP A 72 -3.93 11.08 -5.54
CA ASP A 72 -4.40 10.94 -6.91
C ASP A 72 -4.30 12.30 -7.62
N PRO A 73 -3.64 12.39 -8.79
CA PRO A 73 -3.55 13.62 -9.56
C PRO A 73 -4.87 14.08 -10.19
N ALA A 74 -5.85 13.20 -10.40
CA ALA A 74 -7.14 13.49 -11.01
C ALA A 74 -8.07 14.27 -10.07
N ASP A 75 -8.19 13.83 -8.82
CA ASP A 75 -9.08 14.43 -7.81
C ASP A 75 -8.33 15.09 -6.64
N GLY A 76 -7.00 14.97 -6.58
CA GLY A 76 -6.16 15.59 -5.56
C GLY A 76 -6.31 14.97 -4.16
N LYS A 77 -7.12 13.92 -4.00
CA LYS A 77 -7.37 13.24 -2.73
C LYS A 77 -6.25 12.27 -2.40
N MET A 78 -5.95 12.13 -1.12
CA MET A 78 -5.01 11.12 -0.65
C MET A 78 -5.74 9.78 -0.55
N ARG A 79 -5.21 8.77 -1.24
CA ARG A 79 -5.66 7.39 -1.15
C ARG A 79 -4.63 6.60 -0.38
N TYR A 80 -5.11 5.86 0.60
CA TYR A 80 -4.35 5.00 1.47
C TYR A 80 -4.62 3.55 1.10
N THR A 81 -3.57 2.74 1.14
CA THR A 81 -3.69 1.30 0.95
C THR A 81 -2.81 0.61 1.97
N SER A 82 -3.29 -0.52 2.48
CA SER A 82 -2.43 -1.43 3.23
C SER A 82 -1.56 -2.17 2.23
N CYS A 83 -0.30 -2.35 2.58
CA CYS A 83 0.67 -2.95 1.69
C CYS A 83 1.51 -3.98 2.41
N ARG A 84 2.25 -4.73 1.61
CA ARG A 84 3.32 -5.60 2.05
C ARG A 84 4.64 -5.18 1.42
N LEU A 85 5.69 -5.15 2.22
CA LEU A 85 7.05 -4.92 1.77
C LEU A 85 7.69 -6.24 1.36
N PHE A 86 8.34 -6.23 0.20
CA PHE A 86 9.12 -7.34 -0.34
C PHE A 86 10.53 -6.86 -0.68
N THR A 87 11.48 -7.76 -0.55
CA THR A 87 12.87 -7.58 -1.01
C THR A 87 13.04 -7.90 -2.49
N ASP A 88 12.16 -8.75 -3.02
CA ASP A 88 12.25 -9.32 -4.36
C ASP A 88 11.05 -8.94 -5.21
N VAL A 89 11.32 -8.48 -6.45
CA VAL A 89 10.27 -8.12 -7.42
C VAL A 89 9.35 -9.31 -7.71
N HIS A 90 9.92 -10.51 -7.86
CA HIS A 90 9.16 -11.69 -8.23
C HIS A 90 8.06 -12.01 -7.19
N ASN A 91 8.43 -12.06 -5.91
CA ASN A 91 7.48 -12.32 -4.83
C ASN A 91 6.43 -11.21 -4.73
N ALA A 92 6.84 -9.95 -4.92
CA ALA A 92 5.92 -8.82 -4.88
C ALA A 92 4.87 -8.90 -6.00
N VAL A 93 5.28 -9.23 -7.23
CA VAL A 93 4.39 -9.36 -8.40
C VAL A 93 3.45 -10.56 -8.23
N VAL A 94 3.95 -11.71 -7.77
CA VAL A 94 3.13 -12.90 -7.49
C VAL A 94 2.07 -12.58 -6.45
N PHE A 95 2.45 -11.90 -5.37
CA PHE A 95 1.53 -11.47 -4.33
C PHE A 95 0.48 -10.48 -4.84
N ALA A 96 0.90 -9.43 -5.56
CA ALA A 96 0.00 -8.44 -6.14
C ALA A 96 -1.00 -9.08 -7.11
N ARG A 97 -0.56 -10.06 -7.90
CA ARG A 97 -1.44 -10.87 -8.76
C ARG A 97 -2.49 -11.64 -7.96
N ALA A 98 -2.10 -12.26 -6.84
CA ALA A 98 -3.04 -12.94 -5.94
C ALA A 98 -4.04 -11.96 -5.31
N GLN A 99 -3.61 -10.74 -5.01
CA GLN A 99 -4.44 -9.63 -4.50
C GLN A 99 -5.21 -8.89 -5.60
N ARG A 100 -5.19 -9.37 -6.85
CA ARG A 100 -5.82 -8.76 -8.03
C ARG A 100 -5.43 -7.29 -8.26
N GLN A 101 -4.21 -6.93 -7.86
CA GLN A 101 -3.64 -5.61 -8.06
C GLN A 101 -2.93 -5.54 -9.42
N THR A 102 -2.94 -4.36 -10.02
CA THR A 102 -2.41 -4.12 -11.37
C THR A 102 -0.96 -3.63 -11.37
N SER A 103 -0.45 -3.14 -10.23
CA SER A 103 0.92 -2.65 -10.10
C SER A 103 1.50 -2.89 -8.71
N VAL A 104 2.83 -2.87 -8.65
CA VAL A 104 3.66 -2.86 -7.44
C VAL A 104 4.60 -1.68 -7.51
N TYR A 105 4.81 -0.96 -6.42
CA TYR A 105 5.75 0.16 -6.40
C TYR A 105 7.16 -0.29 -6.00
N ASN A 106 8.17 -0.01 -6.82
CA ASN A 106 9.57 -0.28 -6.53
C ASN A 106 10.25 0.99 -5.99
N TRP A 107 10.50 1.04 -4.68
CA TRP A 107 11.18 2.17 -4.05
C TRP A 107 12.66 2.26 -4.39
N ASN A 108 13.32 1.18 -4.80
CA ASN A 108 14.74 1.21 -5.18
C ASN A 108 14.97 2.01 -6.47
N ARG A 109 13.98 2.01 -7.37
CA ARG A 109 14.04 2.69 -8.68
C ARG A 109 13.00 3.80 -8.85
N LEU A 110 12.14 3.99 -7.85
CA LEU A 110 11.03 4.95 -7.84
C LEU A 110 10.04 4.75 -9.01
N GLU A 111 9.81 3.50 -9.40
CA GLU A 111 8.99 3.12 -10.56
C GLU A 111 7.82 2.20 -10.17
N GLU A 112 6.74 2.24 -10.95
CA GLU A 112 5.67 1.24 -10.86
C GLU A 112 5.97 0.07 -11.80
N ILE A 113 5.99 -1.12 -11.23
CA ILE A 113 6.11 -2.37 -11.96
C ILE A 113 4.70 -2.88 -12.22
N ALA A 114 4.30 -2.92 -13.49
CA ALA A 114 3.02 -3.49 -13.88
C ALA A 114 3.00 -4.99 -13.58
N VAL A 115 1.95 -5.43 -12.90
CA VAL A 115 1.63 -6.85 -12.77
C VAL A 115 0.94 -7.23 -14.07
N VAL A 116 1.73 -7.75 -15.02
CA VAL A 116 1.16 -8.26 -16.27
C VAL A 116 0.20 -9.38 -15.88
N ALA A 117 -1.10 -9.11 -16.03
CA ALA A 117 -2.08 -10.16 -16.05
C ALA A 117 -1.65 -11.08 -17.18
N VAL A 118 -1.19 -12.28 -16.87
CA VAL A 118 -1.09 -13.33 -17.88
C VAL A 118 -2.54 -13.52 -18.34
N THR A 119 -2.90 -12.83 -19.42
CA THR A 119 -4.03 -13.20 -20.25
C THR A 119 -3.72 -14.62 -20.67
N SER A 120 -4.38 -15.58 -20.03
CA SER A 120 -4.58 -16.91 -20.59
C SER A 120 -5.37 -16.71 -21.88
N GLY A 121 -4.64 -16.40 -22.94
CA GLY A 121 -5.11 -16.12 -24.29
C GLY A 121 -4.15 -16.73 -25.29
N ASP A 122 -3.65 -17.94 -24.98
CA ASP A 122 -3.10 -18.87 -25.94
C ASP A 122 -3.98 -20.13 -25.83
N ALA A 123 -5.21 -20.00 -26.33
CA ALA A 123 -6.02 -21.14 -26.70
C ALA A 123 -5.86 -21.27 -28.22
N GLN A 124 -5.23 -22.37 -28.62
CA GLN A 124 -5.05 -22.85 -29.99
C GLN A 124 -6.31 -22.75 -30.85
#